data_AF-X0XSK9-F1
#
_entry.id   AF-X0XSK9-F1
#
_cell.length_a   1.000
_cell.length_b   1.000
_cell.length_c   1.000
_cell.angle_alpha   90.00
_cell.angle_beta   90.00
_cell.angle_gamma   90.00
#
_symmetry.space_group_name_H-M   'P 1'
#
loop_
_entity.id
_entity.type
_entity.pdbx_description
1 polymer ?
#
loop_
_entity_poly.entity_id
_entity_poly.type
_entity_poly.pdbx_seq_one_letter_code
_entity_poly.pdbx_strand_id
1 'polypeptide(L)'
;PEILQEAKQGHIEEDLDRFVDNQKVYDLLSGKIPSSDPQQEAYRLLLVGVCNSYHTLMPFMFENIVDYTELLMPEDLLSQNSILQAVRDSLTEDNCKDVEVIGWLYQFYISEKKDEVFDGLKKNKKITPENIPAATQLFTPHWIVQYLVENSLGKLWLLNRPNSRLADQMDYYINPEQEENDFLKINSPEELKICDPACGSGHMLVYTFDILYSIYEEEGYDASDIPRLILENNLYGIE
;
A
#
# COMPACT_ATOMS: atom_id res chain seq x y z
N PRO A 1 15.86 7.55 13.46
CA PRO A 1 14.39 7.52 13.35
C PRO A 1 13.80 8.66 14.16
N GLU A 2 12.77 9.33 13.66
CA GLU A 2 12.18 10.53 14.28
C GLU A 2 11.67 10.25 15.70
N ILE A 3 10.85 9.21 15.87
CA ILE A 3 10.34 8.75 17.17
C ILE A 3 11.42 8.55 18.24
N LEU A 4 12.63 8.10 17.85
CA LEU A 4 13.75 7.97 18.78
C LEU A 4 14.38 9.33 19.12
N GLN A 5 14.43 10.25 18.17
CA GLN A 5 14.93 11.61 18.39
C GLN A 5 14.00 12.40 19.31
N GLU A 6 12.69 12.24 19.15
CA GLU A 6 11.67 12.82 20.02
C GLU A 6 11.74 12.23 21.43
N ALA A 7 11.85 10.91 21.56
CA ALA A 7 12.00 10.25 22.86
C ALA A 7 13.24 10.75 23.62
N LYS A 8 14.36 11.01 22.92
CA LYS A 8 15.55 11.62 23.52
C LYS A 8 15.34 13.07 23.99
N GLN A 9 14.40 13.77 23.41
CA GLN A 9 13.97 15.11 23.84
C GLN A 9 12.93 15.06 24.96
N GLY A 10 12.52 13.86 25.39
CA GLY A 10 11.52 13.66 26.43
C GLY A 10 10.09 13.67 25.92
N HIS A 11 9.88 13.45 24.62
CA HIS A 11 8.57 13.38 24.00
C HIS A 11 8.31 12.00 23.39
N ILE A 12 7.24 11.36 23.85
CA ILE A 12 6.63 10.18 23.23
C ILE A 12 5.16 10.55 23.06
N GLU A 13 4.58 10.28 21.88
CA GLU A 13 3.18 10.58 21.58
C GLU A 13 2.23 9.94 22.61
N GLU A 14 1.24 10.70 23.09
CA GLU A 14 0.31 10.23 24.14
C GLU A 14 -0.46 8.97 23.72
N ASP A 15 -0.73 8.81 22.42
CA ASP A 15 -1.41 7.64 21.87
C ASP A 15 -0.60 6.35 22.03
N LEU A 16 0.73 6.46 22.25
CA LEU A 16 1.63 5.34 22.49
C LEU A 16 1.77 4.96 23.97
N ASP A 17 1.28 5.77 24.91
CA ASP A 17 1.42 5.55 26.36
C ASP A 17 0.89 4.19 26.83
N ARG A 18 -0.12 3.65 26.12
CA ARG A 18 -0.71 2.34 26.43
C ARG A 18 0.07 1.16 25.87
N PHE A 19 1.00 1.42 24.95
CA PHE A 19 1.72 0.41 24.19
C PHE A 19 3.24 0.42 24.44
N VAL A 20 3.77 1.48 25.06
CA VAL A 20 5.19 1.65 25.38
C VAL A 20 5.36 1.90 26.87
N ASP A 21 6.29 1.18 27.51
CA ASP A 21 6.79 1.56 28.84
C ASP A 21 7.73 2.78 28.70
N ASN A 22 7.14 3.97 28.71
CA ASN A 22 7.86 5.24 28.57
C ASN A 22 8.95 5.40 29.64
N GLN A 23 8.69 4.96 30.87
CA GLN A 23 9.66 5.07 31.97
C GLN A 23 10.90 4.23 31.67
N LYS A 24 10.71 2.99 31.20
CA LYS A 24 11.82 2.13 30.77
C LYS A 24 12.59 2.73 29.59
N VAL A 25 11.91 3.29 28.60
CA VAL A 25 12.55 4.00 27.47
C VAL A 25 13.41 5.16 27.98
N TYR A 26 12.87 6.03 28.84
CA TYR A 26 13.63 7.15 29.39
C TYR A 26 14.78 6.72 30.30
N ASP A 27 14.61 5.66 31.07
CA ASP A 27 15.66 5.14 31.95
C ASP A 27 16.80 4.46 31.17
N LEU A 28 16.51 3.84 30.03
CA LEU A 28 17.52 3.40 29.06
C LEU A 28 18.26 4.59 28.44
N LEU A 29 17.52 5.57 27.90
CA LEU A 29 18.11 6.73 27.21
C LEU A 29 18.91 7.65 28.13
N SER A 30 18.54 7.73 29.42
CA SER A 30 19.27 8.49 30.45
C SER A 30 20.40 7.71 31.12
N GLY A 31 20.56 6.41 30.81
CA GLY A 31 21.61 5.55 31.36
C GLY A 31 21.38 5.11 32.81
N LYS A 32 20.16 5.24 33.35
CA LYS A 32 19.79 4.69 34.66
C LYS A 32 19.70 3.16 34.62
N ILE A 33 19.27 2.60 33.49
CA ILE A 33 19.32 1.16 33.23
C ILE A 33 20.63 0.84 32.50
N PRO A 34 21.47 -0.07 33.01
CA PRO A 34 22.69 -0.48 32.32
C PRO A 34 22.33 -1.31 31.08
N SER A 35 22.87 -0.91 29.93
CA SER A 35 22.73 -1.61 28.65
C SER A 35 24.00 -1.41 27.82
N SER A 36 24.35 -2.39 26.99
CA SER A 36 25.43 -2.28 26.00
C SER A 36 25.04 -1.44 24.78
N ASP A 37 23.74 -1.32 24.48
CA ASP A 37 23.21 -0.47 23.41
C ASP A 37 21.83 0.10 23.80
N PRO A 38 21.79 1.11 24.69
CA PRO A 38 20.54 1.64 25.23
C PRO A 38 19.66 2.31 24.17
N GLN A 39 20.24 2.83 23.09
CA GLN A 39 19.47 3.51 22.04
C GLN A 39 18.75 2.50 21.15
N GLN A 40 19.43 1.41 20.80
CA GLN A 40 18.84 0.33 20.03
C GLN A 40 17.71 -0.36 20.82
N GLU A 41 17.92 -0.64 22.11
CA GLU A 41 16.88 -1.20 22.98
C GLU A 41 15.68 -0.26 23.12
N ALA A 42 15.91 1.03 23.36
CA ALA A 42 14.85 2.03 23.42
C ALA A 42 14.06 2.10 22.10
N TYR A 43 14.75 2.07 20.96
CA TYR A 43 14.11 2.11 19.66
C TYR A 43 13.23 0.89 19.39
N ARG A 44 13.65 -0.30 19.82
CA ARG A 44 12.83 -1.53 19.71
C ARG A 44 11.54 -1.43 20.51
N LEU A 45 11.60 -0.90 21.73
CA LEU A 45 10.39 -0.69 22.56
C LEU A 45 9.41 0.27 21.88
N LEU A 46 9.91 1.38 21.32
CA LEU A 46 9.10 2.34 20.59
C LEU A 46 8.48 1.71 19.34
N LEU A 47 9.25 0.95 18.57
CA LEU A 47 8.76 0.28 17.36
C LEU A 47 7.67 -0.75 17.67
N VAL A 48 7.83 -1.55 18.73
CA VAL A 48 6.78 -2.47 19.21
C VAL A 48 5.53 -1.71 19.61
N GLY A 49 5.68 -0.58 20.31
CA GLY A 49 4.56 0.28 20.67
C GLY A 49 3.76 0.77 19.47
N VAL A 50 4.45 1.22 18.43
CA VAL A 50 3.83 1.64 17.17
C VAL A 50 3.10 0.47 16.50
N CYS A 51 3.72 -0.71 16.40
CA CYS A 51 3.07 -1.91 15.85
C CYS A 51 1.80 -2.29 16.64
N ASN A 52 1.86 -2.23 17.97
CA ASN A 52 0.72 -2.52 18.85
C ASN A 52 -0.39 -1.46 18.78
N SER A 53 -0.02 -0.20 18.57
CA SER A 53 -0.99 0.86 18.27
C SER A 53 -1.71 0.56 16.97
N TYR A 54 -0.98 0.24 15.88
CA TYR A 54 -1.58 -0.13 14.61
C TYR A 54 -2.41 -1.42 14.66
N HIS A 55 -2.06 -2.38 15.51
CA HIS A 55 -2.88 -3.58 15.73
C HIS A 55 -4.32 -3.22 16.16
N THR A 56 -4.53 -2.13 16.91
CA THR A 56 -5.89 -1.74 17.32
C THR A 56 -6.76 -1.30 16.14
N LEU A 57 -6.15 -0.74 15.09
CA LEU A 57 -6.82 -0.26 13.88
C LEU A 57 -6.87 -1.34 12.80
N MET A 58 -5.81 -2.13 12.69
CA MET A 58 -5.57 -3.10 11.62
C MET A 58 -5.07 -4.44 12.19
N PRO A 59 -5.90 -5.14 12.99
CA PRO A 59 -5.50 -6.39 13.64
C PRO A 59 -5.25 -7.55 12.66
N PHE A 60 -5.73 -7.40 11.42
CA PHE A 60 -5.48 -8.35 10.32
C PHE A 60 -4.07 -8.22 9.72
N MET A 61 -3.40 -7.08 9.91
CA MET A 61 -2.09 -6.77 9.32
C MET A 61 -0.98 -6.74 10.36
N PHE A 62 -1.26 -6.17 11.53
CA PHE A 62 -0.32 -6.14 12.65
C PHE A 62 -0.75 -7.18 13.69
N GLU A 63 0.14 -8.10 14.04
CA GLU A 63 -0.07 -8.98 15.19
C GLU A 63 0.18 -8.21 16.49
N ASN A 64 -0.50 -8.59 17.58
CA ASN A 64 -0.19 -8.02 18.89
C ASN A 64 1.11 -8.63 19.41
N ILE A 65 2.13 -7.79 19.57
CA ILE A 65 3.47 -8.19 20.01
C ILE A 65 3.55 -8.01 21.52
N VAL A 66 3.65 -9.11 22.26
CA VAL A 66 3.75 -9.08 23.73
C VAL A 66 5.15 -8.70 24.18
N ASP A 67 6.18 -9.11 23.42
CA ASP A 67 7.57 -8.72 23.66
C ASP A 67 8.39 -8.64 22.36
N TYR A 68 9.47 -7.86 22.37
CA TYR A 68 10.37 -7.71 21.23
C TYR A 68 11.08 -9.02 20.84
N THR A 69 10.98 -10.07 21.66
CA THR A 69 11.51 -11.41 21.36
C THR A 69 10.58 -12.22 20.44
N GLU A 70 9.30 -11.84 20.32
CA GLU A 70 8.34 -12.47 19.40
C GLU A 70 8.57 -12.02 17.95
N LEU A 71 9.09 -10.80 17.79
CA LEU A 71 9.60 -10.30 16.51
C LEU A 71 11.10 -10.62 16.44
N LEU A 72 11.56 -11.36 15.42
CA LEU A 72 13.00 -11.50 15.17
C LEU A 72 13.57 -10.18 14.63
N MET A 73 13.63 -9.15 15.48
CA MET A 73 14.09 -7.82 15.13
C MET A 73 15.61 -7.78 15.00
N PRO A 74 16.14 -7.27 13.87
CA PRO A 74 17.57 -7.05 13.71
C PRO A 74 18.17 -6.28 14.89
N GLU A 75 19.37 -6.68 15.31
CA GLU A 75 20.09 -6.02 16.41
C GLU A 75 20.67 -4.68 16.01
N ASP A 76 20.76 -4.40 14.72
CA ASP A 76 21.51 -3.28 14.19
C ASP A 76 20.61 -2.25 13.50
N LEU A 77 19.30 -2.17 13.80
CA LEU A 77 18.35 -1.24 13.15
C LEU A 77 18.85 0.22 13.06
N LEU A 78 19.65 0.69 14.01
CA LEU A 78 20.22 2.06 14.00
C LEU A 78 21.56 2.18 13.26
N SER A 79 22.14 1.07 12.78
CA SER A 79 23.38 1.03 12.02
C SER A 79 23.19 1.55 10.58
N GLN A 80 24.28 1.95 9.94
CA GLN A 80 24.27 2.38 8.53
C GLN A 80 24.06 1.22 7.54
N ASN A 81 24.28 -0.02 7.97
CA ASN A 81 24.11 -1.22 7.14
C ASN A 81 22.79 -1.93 7.43
N SER A 82 21.92 -1.32 8.23
CA SER A 82 20.70 -1.95 8.70
C SER A 82 19.65 -2.04 7.60
N ILE A 83 18.71 -2.97 7.74
CA ILE A 83 17.55 -3.03 6.85
C ILE A 83 16.75 -1.72 6.86
N LEU A 84 16.67 -1.05 8.01
CA LEU A 84 15.99 0.23 8.13
C LEU A 84 16.67 1.31 7.27
N GLN A 85 18.01 1.36 7.28
CA GLN A 85 18.75 2.30 6.45
C GLN A 85 18.57 1.96 4.96
N ALA A 86 18.66 0.68 4.59
CA ALA A 86 18.42 0.23 3.22
C ALA A 86 17.03 0.59 2.70
N VAL A 87 15.99 0.44 3.54
CA VAL A 87 14.62 0.85 3.22
C VAL A 87 14.55 2.36 2.99
N ARG A 88 15.16 3.18 3.86
CA ARG A 88 15.15 4.65 3.71
C ARG A 88 15.90 5.15 2.48
N ASP A 89 17.03 4.51 2.16
CA ASP A 89 17.83 4.86 0.98
C ASP A 89 17.11 4.44 -0.32
N SER A 90 16.27 3.42 -0.26
CA SER A 90 15.49 2.92 -1.40
C SER A 90 14.15 3.64 -1.58
N LEU A 91 13.43 3.94 -0.49
CA LEU A 91 12.13 4.62 -0.50
C LEU A 91 12.32 6.14 -0.40
N THR A 92 13.01 6.72 -1.39
CA THR A 92 13.16 8.17 -1.51
C THR A 92 11.82 8.84 -1.81
N GLU A 93 11.72 10.15 -1.57
CA GLU A 93 10.51 10.92 -1.93
C GLU A 93 10.11 10.73 -3.40
N ASP A 94 11.09 10.65 -4.31
CA ASP A 94 10.81 10.43 -5.73
C ASP A 94 10.27 9.02 -6.01
N ASN A 95 10.83 7.98 -5.37
CA ASN A 95 10.33 6.62 -5.54
C ASN A 95 8.95 6.43 -4.91
N CYS A 96 8.64 7.17 -3.84
CA CYS A 96 7.35 7.14 -3.17
C CYS A 96 6.26 7.98 -3.87
N LYS A 97 6.59 8.73 -4.94
CA LYS A 97 5.56 9.36 -5.80
C LYS A 97 4.78 8.32 -6.58
N ASP A 98 5.42 7.19 -6.88
CA ASP A 98 4.77 6.09 -7.57
C ASP A 98 4.25 5.08 -6.55
N VAL A 99 2.93 4.96 -6.46
CA VAL A 99 2.25 3.98 -5.61
C VAL A 99 2.63 2.54 -5.97
N GLU A 100 3.15 2.32 -7.18
CA GLU A 100 3.70 1.04 -7.61
C GLU A 100 4.92 0.60 -6.80
N VAL A 101 5.58 1.47 -6.02
CA VAL A 101 6.73 1.09 -5.21
C VAL A 101 6.42 -0.09 -4.28
N ILE A 102 5.19 -0.18 -3.75
CA ILE A 102 4.73 -1.32 -2.94
C ILE A 102 4.52 -2.56 -3.81
N GLY A 103 3.95 -2.37 -5.01
CA GLY A 103 3.82 -3.44 -6.02
C GLY A 103 5.18 -4.01 -6.44
N TRP A 104 6.19 -3.16 -6.60
CA TRP A 104 7.56 -3.55 -6.92
C TRP A 104 8.18 -4.32 -5.76
N LEU A 105 7.99 -3.91 -4.50
CA LEU A 105 8.45 -4.71 -3.36
C LEU A 105 7.85 -6.12 -3.38
N TYR A 106 6.54 -6.23 -3.63
CA TYR A 106 5.86 -7.52 -3.76
C TYR A 106 6.38 -8.34 -4.95
N GLN A 107 6.63 -7.71 -6.10
CA GLN A 107 7.19 -8.35 -7.29
C GLN A 107 8.63 -8.83 -7.06
N PHE A 108 9.48 -8.01 -6.46
CA PHE A 108 10.89 -8.31 -6.26
C PHE A 108 11.11 -9.39 -5.21
N TYR A 109 10.20 -9.54 -4.25
CA TYR A 109 10.28 -10.57 -3.20
C TYR A 109 10.45 -11.99 -3.77
N ILE A 110 9.83 -12.30 -4.91
CA ILE A 110 9.94 -13.62 -5.56
C ILE A 110 10.69 -13.58 -6.90
N SER A 111 11.36 -12.48 -7.24
CA SER A 111 11.96 -12.27 -8.56
C SER A 111 12.99 -13.36 -8.92
N GLU A 112 13.90 -13.69 -8.02
CA GLU A 112 14.89 -14.76 -8.25
C GLU A 112 14.22 -16.12 -8.51
N LYS A 113 13.16 -16.42 -7.74
CA LYS A 113 12.42 -17.68 -7.88
C LYS A 113 11.66 -17.72 -9.20
N LYS A 114 11.05 -16.61 -9.59
CA LYS A 114 10.38 -16.43 -10.87
C LYS A 114 11.36 -16.66 -12.02
N ASP A 115 12.53 -16.03 -11.99
CA ASP A 115 13.56 -16.20 -13.03
C ASP A 115 14.01 -17.65 -13.14
N GLU A 116 14.24 -18.34 -12.01
CA GLU A 116 14.57 -19.77 -11.98
C GLU A 116 13.49 -20.63 -12.68
N VAL A 117 12.21 -20.36 -12.38
CA VAL A 117 11.07 -21.10 -12.94
C VAL A 117 10.91 -20.83 -14.43
N PHE A 118 11.02 -19.57 -14.87
CA PHE A 118 10.92 -19.18 -16.28
C PHE A 118 12.10 -19.74 -17.10
N ASP A 119 13.32 -19.77 -16.56
CA ASP A 119 14.46 -20.42 -17.21
C ASP A 119 14.31 -21.96 -17.25
N GLY A 120 13.65 -22.55 -16.25
CA GLY A 120 13.23 -23.94 -16.28
C GLY A 120 12.24 -24.23 -17.41
N LEU A 121 11.23 -23.37 -17.58
CA LEU A 121 10.23 -23.44 -18.65
C LEU A 121 10.85 -23.36 -20.04
N LYS A 122 11.79 -22.42 -20.27
CA LYS A 122 12.57 -22.34 -21.53
C LYS A 122 13.33 -23.63 -21.84
N LYS A 123 13.66 -24.41 -20.80
CA LYS A 123 14.33 -25.72 -20.90
C LYS A 123 13.33 -26.90 -20.87
N ASN A 124 12.04 -26.66 -21.11
CA ASN A 124 10.95 -27.65 -21.10
C ASN A 124 10.76 -28.39 -19.75
N LYS A 125 11.18 -27.80 -18.63
CA LYS A 125 10.83 -28.34 -17.31
C LYS A 125 9.36 -28.02 -17.01
N LYS A 126 8.61 -29.03 -16.55
CA LYS A 126 7.23 -28.83 -16.10
C LYS A 126 7.20 -28.01 -14.81
N ILE A 127 6.22 -27.13 -14.69
CA ILE A 127 5.94 -26.39 -13.46
C ILE A 127 5.40 -27.39 -12.43
N THR A 128 6.07 -27.48 -11.29
CA THR A 128 5.58 -28.26 -10.14
C THR A 128 4.64 -27.41 -9.29
N PRO A 129 3.75 -28.01 -8.45
CA PRO A 129 2.80 -27.26 -7.63
C PRO A 129 3.43 -26.11 -6.81
N GLU A 130 4.63 -26.32 -6.30
CA GLU A 130 5.36 -25.35 -5.47
C GLU A 130 5.86 -24.13 -6.28
N ASN A 131 5.95 -24.27 -7.60
CA ASN A 131 6.42 -23.24 -8.52
C ASN A 131 5.27 -22.53 -9.27
N ILE A 132 4.01 -22.94 -9.04
CA ILE A 132 2.85 -22.29 -9.67
C ILE A 132 2.78 -20.81 -9.32
N PRO A 133 2.88 -20.37 -8.04
CA PRO A 133 2.76 -18.95 -7.70
C PRO A 133 3.78 -18.08 -8.43
N ALA A 134 5.03 -18.53 -8.50
CA ALA A 134 6.10 -17.80 -9.20
C ALA A 134 5.87 -17.70 -10.72
N ALA A 135 5.17 -18.67 -11.32
CA ALA A 135 4.84 -18.66 -12.74
C ALA A 135 3.58 -17.84 -13.08
N THR A 136 2.64 -17.70 -12.13
CA THR A 136 1.33 -17.07 -12.37
C THR A 136 1.23 -15.64 -11.86
N GLN A 137 2.14 -15.20 -10.99
CA GLN A 137 2.19 -13.81 -10.53
C GLN A 137 2.75 -12.89 -11.63
N LEU A 138 1.83 -12.34 -12.42
CA LEU A 138 2.10 -11.42 -13.53
C LEU A 138 1.61 -10.02 -13.14
N PHE A 139 2.49 -9.03 -13.30
CA PHE A 139 2.16 -7.64 -13.03
C PHE A 139 1.66 -6.98 -14.31
N THR A 140 0.57 -6.22 -14.21
CA THR A 140 -0.01 -5.49 -15.34
C THR A 140 0.71 -4.15 -15.48
N PRO A 141 1.38 -3.85 -16.61
CA PRO A 141 1.99 -2.54 -16.82
C PRO A 141 1.00 -1.39 -16.64
N HIS A 142 1.44 -0.29 -16.04
CA HIS A 142 0.58 0.85 -15.70
C HIS A 142 -0.33 1.32 -16.84
N TRP A 143 0.22 1.49 -18.05
CA TRP A 143 -0.56 1.93 -19.21
C TRP A 143 -1.72 0.98 -19.56
N ILE A 144 -1.58 -0.32 -19.30
CA ILE A 144 -2.67 -1.30 -19.53
C ILE A 144 -3.75 -1.09 -18.48
N VAL A 145 -3.36 -0.86 -17.22
CA VAL A 145 -4.29 -0.53 -16.15
C VAL A 145 -5.08 0.73 -16.51
N GLN A 146 -4.38 1.80 -16.89
CA GLN A 146 -5.00 3.06 -17.31
C GLN A 146 -5.98 2.84 -18.46
N TYR A 147 -5.51 2.22 -19.54
CA TYR A 147 -6.34 1.88 -20.69
C TYR A 147 -7.61 1.12 -20.29
N LEU A 148 -7.51 0.08 -19.46
CA LEU A 148 -8.65 -0.73 -19.06
C LEU A 148 -9.65 0.05 -18.20
N VAL A 149 -9.18 0.80 -17.21
CA VAL A 149 -10.05 1.57 -16.30
C VAL A 149 -10.71 2.74 -17.02
N GLU A 150 -9.96 3.51 -17.80
CA GLU A 150 -10.48 4.66 -18.55
C GLU A 150 -11.55 4.24 -19.56
N ASN A 151 -11.33 3.14 -20.28
CA ASN A 151 -12.26 2.63 -21.28
C ASN A 151 -13.38 1.74 -20.71
N SER A 152 -13.44 1.54 -19.40
CA SER A 152 -14.53 0.84 -18.71
C SER A 152 -15.29 1.79 -17.77
N LEU A 153 -14.73 2.07 -16.60
CA LEU A 153 -15.29 2.98 -15.60
C LEU A 153 -15.44 4.40 -16.15
N GLY A 154 -14.35 4.97 -16.68
CA GLY A 154 -14.35 6.33 -17.22
C GLY A 154 -15.36 6.49 -18.36
N LYS A 155 -15.38 5.54 -19.30
CA LYS A 155 -16.36 5.47 -20.37
C LYS A 155 -17.80 5.41 -19.84
N LEU A 156 -18.09 4.54 -18.87
CA LEU A 156 -19.43 4.42 -18.29
C LEU A 156 -19.89 5.74 -17.64
N TRP A 157 -18.98 6.43 -16.95
CA TRP A 157 -19.26 7.74 -16.38
C TRP A 157 -19.61 8.77 -17.47
N LEU A 158 -18.78 8.87 -18.52
CA LEU A 158 -19.00 9.78 -19.64
C LEU A 158 -20.31 9.52 -20.38
N LEU A 159 -20.75 8.26 -20.51
CA LEU A 159 -22.06 7.92 -21.07
C LEU A 159 -23.21 8.49 -20.21
N ASN A 160 -23.06 8.51 -18.88
CA ASN A 160 -24.04 9.08 -17.94
C ASN A 160 -23.92 10.59 -17.75
N ARG A 161 -22.74 11.16 -18.01
CA ARG A 161 -22.43 12.59 -17.90
C ARG A 161 -21.66 13.05 -19.15
N PRO A 162 -22.32 13.24 -20.30
CA PRO A 162 -21.63 13.57 -21.56
C PRO A 162 -20.86 14.90 -21.56
N ASN A 163 -21.14 15.78 -20.59
CA ASN A 163 -20.46 17.08 -20.43
C ASN A 163 -19.35 17.04 -19.36
N SER A 164 -19.08 15.87 -18.77
CA SER A 164 -18.02 15.67 -17.79
C SER A 164 -16.66 15.98 -18.42
N ARG A 165 -15.74 16.51 -17.61
CA ARG A 165 -14.37 16.80 -18.04
C ARG A 165 -13.41 15.69 -17.68
N LEU A 166 -13.92 14.56 -17.18
CA LEU A 166 -13.11 13.38 -16.85
C LEU A 166 -12.22 12.93 -18.02
N ALA A 167 -12.68 13.07 -19.27
CA ALA A 167 -11.87 12.73 -20.44
C ALA A 167 -10.58 13.55 -20.58
N ASP A 168 -10.51 14.76 -20.02
CA ASP A 168 -9.34 15.65 -20.09
C ASP A 168 -8.12 15.07 -19.34
N GLN A 169 -8.34 14.08 -18.46
CA GLN A 169 -7.34 13.46 -17.59
C GLN A 169 -7.17 11.95 -17.85
N MET A 170 -7.75 11.43 -18.93
CA MET A 170 -7.68 10.03 -19.33
C MET A 170 -6.86 9.88 -20.62
N ASP A 171 -5.54 9.70 -20.48
CA ASP A 171 -4.57 9.72 -21.59
C ASP A 171 -4.78 8.59 -22.61
N TYR A 172 -5.39 7.49 -22.20
CA TYR A 172 -5.63 6.27 -22.97
C TYR A 172 -7.11 6.07 -23.35
N TYR A 173 -7.96 7.07 -23.12
CA TYR A 173 -9.38 7.00 -23.43
C TYR A 173 -9.62 7.01 -24.95
N ILE A 174 -10.47 6.10 -25.40
CA ILE A 174 -10.88 6.00 -26.80
C ILE A 174 -12.31 6.51 -26.94
N ASN A 175 -12.47 7.58 -27.72
CA ASN A 175 -13.79 8.07 -28.10
C ASN A 175 -14.54 7.00 -28.92
N PRO A 176 -15.78 6.64 -28.55
CA PRO A 176 -16.56 5.67 -29.28
C PRO A 176 -16.92 6.20 -30.68
N GLU A 177 -16.79 5.34 -31.70
CA GLU A 177 -17.14 5.69 -33.09
C GLU A 177 -18.65 5.75 -33.33
N GLN A 178 -19.44 5.13 -32.45
CA GLN A 178 -20.90 5.03 -32.56
C GLN A 178 -21.56 5.42 -31.23
N GLU A 179 -22.77 5.98 -31.30
CA GLU A 179 -23.57 6.27 -30.11
C GLU A 179 -23.99 4.96 -29.42
N GLU A 180 -23.46 4.76 -28.20
CA GLU A 180 -23.89 3.69 -27.31
C GLU A 180 -25.12 4.12 -26.51
N ASN A 181 -26.26 3.49 -26.80
CA ASN A 181 -27.52 3.78 -26.12
C ASN A 181 -27.87 2.76 -25.03
N ASP A 182 -27.22 1.58 -25.04
CA ASP A 182 -27.41 0.51 -24.06
C ASP A 182 -26.26 0.51 -23.05
N PHE A 183 -26.49 1.19 -21.92
CA PHE A 183 -25.52 1.29 -20.82
C PHE A 183 -26.23 1.45 -19.48
N LEU A 184 -25.53 1.08 -18.40
CA LEU A 184 -26.03 1.20 -17.03
C LEU A 184 -26.26 2.67 -16.68
N LYS A 185 -27.46 3.00 -16.19
CA LYS A 185 -27.80 4.35 -15.74
C LYS A 185 -27.37 4.53 -14.29
N ILE A 186 -26.51 5.51 -14.06
CA ILE A 186 -25.90 5.79 -12.77
C ILE A 186 -26.29 7.21 -12.34
N ASN A 187 -26.92 7.33 -11.17
CA ASN A 187 -27.37 8.62 -10.64
C ASN A 187 -26.29 9.33 -9.84
N SER A 188 -25.48 8.57 -9.09
CA SER A 188 -24.43 9.12 -8.23
C SER A 188 -23.18 8.24 -8.24
N PRO A 189 -22.01 8.80 -7.87
CA PRO A 189 -20.76 8.05 -7.82
C PRO A 189 -20.83 6.78 -6.94
N GLU A 190 -21.60 6.78 -5.85
CA GLU A 190 -21.73 5.65 -4.91
C GLU A 190 -22.38 4.39 -5.52
N GLU A 191 -23.12 4.54 -6.62
CA GLU A 191 -23.74 3.42 -7.34
C GLU A 191 -22.71 2.61 -8.15
N LEU A 192 -21.53 3.17 -8.43
CA LEU A 192 -20.46 2.49 -9.16
C LEU A 192 -19.81 1.42 -8.28
N LYS A 193 -19.92 0.13 -8.65
CA LYS A 193 -19.28 -0.98 -7.95
C LYS A 193 -18.21 -1.63 -8.83
N ILE A 194 -16.95 -1.54 -8.41
CA ILE A 194 -15.79 -2.09 -9.14
C ILE A 194 -15.22 -3.25 -8.35
N CYS A 195 -15.05 -4.40 -9.01
CA CYS A 195 -14.49 -5.60 -8.40
C CYS A 195 -13.30 -6.09 -9.22
N ASP A 196 -12.15 -6.26 -8.58
CA ASP A 196 -11.01 -6.99 -9.13
C ASP A 196 -10.88 -8.34 -8.39
N PRO A 197 -11.28 -9.47 -9.02
CA PRO A 197 -11.36 -10.76 -8.36
C PRO A 197 -10.00 -11.49 -8.22
N ALA A 198 -8.90 -10.88 -8.67
CA ALA A 198 -7.54 -11.39 -8.54
C ALA A 198 -6.57 -10.20 -8.42
N CYS A 199 -6.82 -9.36 -7.40
CA CYS A 199 -6.30 -8.01 -7.39
C CYS A 199 -4.79 -7.92 -7.11
N GLY A 200 -4.16 -8.99 -6.61
CA GLY A 200 -2.75 -8.99 -6.24
C GLY A 200 -2.40 -7.81 -5.34
N SER A 201 -1.47 -6.97 -5.81
CA SER A 201 -1.08 -5.73 -5.11
C SER A 201 -2.09 -4.58 -5.23
N GLY A 202 -3.29 -4.82 -5.77
CA GLY A 202 -4.37 -3.85 -5.92
C GLY A 202 -4.16 -2.82 -7.03
N HIS A 203 -3.25 -3.06 -7.98
CA HIS A 203 -2.81 -2.04 -8.94
C HIS A 203 -3.95 -1.44 -9.78
N MET A 204 -4.89 -2.28 -10.23
CA MET A 204 -6.10 -1.83 -10.92
C MET A 204 -7.00 -0.98 -10.01
N LEU A 205 -7.16 -1.40 -8.75
CA LEU A 205 -8.00 -0.71 -7.77
C LEU A 205 -7.43 0.65 -7.36
N VAL A 206 -6.09 0.78 -7.30
CA VAL A 206 -5.42 2.05 -7.00
C VAL A 206 -5.68 3.07 -8.10
N TYR A 207 -5.48 2.74 -9.37
CA TYR A 207 -5.80 3.71 -10.44
C TYR A 207 -7.32 3.94 -10.58
N THR A 208 -8.14 2.93 -10.30
CA THR A 208 -9.60 3.09 -10.20
C THR A 208 -9.98 4.11 -9.12
N PHE A 209 -9.27 4.11 -7.98
CA PHE A 209 -9.47 5.10 -6.92
C PHE A 209 -9.26 6.52 -7.45
N ASP A 210 -8.21 6.78 -8.23
CA ASP A 210 -7.92 8.11 -8.77
C ASP A 210 -9.02 8.62 -9.72
N ILE A 211 -9.52 7.72 -10.59
CA ILE A 211 -10.65 8.03 -11.48
C ILE A 211 -11.93 8.29 -10.69
N LEU A 212 -12.22 7.48 -9.67
CA LEU A 212 -13.35 7.71 -8.78
C LEU A 212 -13.21 9.03 -8.02
N TYR A 213 -12.01 9.34 -7.53
CA TYR A 213 -11.75 10.59 -6.81
C TYR A 213 -12.13 11.78 -7.68
N SER A 214 -11.67 11.77 -8.93
CA SER A 214 -12.00 12.78 -9.93
C SER A 214 -13.51 12.89 -10.21
N ILE A 215 -14.21 11.74 -10.28
CA ILE A 215 -15.67 11.69 -10.44
C ILE A 215 -16.38 12.34 -9.24
N TYR A 216 -16.00 11.98 -8.02
CA TYR A 216 -16.59 12.53 -6.80
C TYR A 216 -16.31 14.04 -6.66
N GLU A 217 -15.09 14.48 -6.98
CA GLU A 217 -14.71 15.90 -6.94
C GLU A 217 -15.54 16.70 -7.97
N GLU A 218 -15.72 16.19 -9.19
CA GLU A 218 -16.54 16.83 -10.23
C GLU A 218 -18.02 16.97 -9.83
N GLU A 219 -18.57 15.98 -9.12
CA GLU A 219 -19.94 16.04 -8.58
C GLU A 219 -20.05 16.91 -7.30
N GLY A 220 -18.95 17.50 -6.83
CA GLY A 220 -18.93 18.52 -5.77
C GLY A 220 -18.80 18.00 -4.35
N TYR A 221 -18.27 16.79 -4.17
CA TYR A 221 -18.01 16.23 -2.84
C TYR A 221 -16.81 16.88 -2.17
N ASP A 222 -16.78 16.89 -0.83
CA ASP A 222 -15.65 17.42 -0.07
C ASP A 222 -14.44 16.49 -0.19
N ALA A 223 -13.30 17.03 -0.61
CA ALA A 223 -12.05 16.32 -0.82
C ALA A 223 -11.62 15.43 0.37
N SER A 224 -11.99 15.81 1.59
CA SER A 224 -11.68 15.06 2.82
C SER A 224 -12.59 13.84 3.03
N ASP A 225 -13.80 13.84 2.47
CA ASP A 225 -14.76 12.73 2.55
C ASP A 225 -14.58 11.70 1.43
N ILE A 226 -14.07 12.12 0.26
CA ILE A 226 -13.98 11.29 -0.94
C ILE A 226 -13.27 9.95 -0.69
N PRO A 227 -12.08 9.87 -0.05
CA PRO A 227 -11.39 8.60 0.16
C PRO A 227 -12.24 7.59 0.93
N ARG A 228 -12.93 8.05 1.99
CA ARG A 228 -13.80 7.20 2.80
C ARG A 228 -14.99 6.70 1.97
N LEU A 229 -15.63 7.59 1.20
CA LEU A 229 -16.76 7.23 0.34
C LEU A 229 -16.38 6.19 -0.71
N ILE A 230 -15.21 6.34 -1.34
CA ILE A 230 -14.71 5.39 -2.33
C ILE A 230 -14.49 4.01 -1.73
N LEU A 231 -13.83 3.95 -0.57
CA LEU A 231 -13.54 2.69 0.11
C LEU A 231 -14.80 2.00 0.65
N GLU A 232 -15.80 2.77 1.11
CA GLU A 232 -17.07 2.23 1.59
C GLU A 232 -17.96 1.71 0.46
N ASN A 233 -17.99 2.42 -0.67
CA ASN A 233 -19.02 2.23 -1.68
C ASN A 233 -18.52 1.57 -2.96
N ASN A 234 -17.28 1.77 -3.38
CA ASN A 234 -16.93 1.52 -4.78
C ASN A 234 -16.00 0.34 -4.99
N LEU A 235 -14.95 0.21 -4.18
CA LEU A 235 -13.84 -0.71 -4.45
C LEU A 235 -13.96 -2.03 -3.72
N TYR A 236 -13.84 -3.13 -4.46
CA TYR A 236 -13.85 -4.49 -3.94
C TYR A 236 -12.71 -5.29 -4.59
N GLY A 237 -12.01 -6.10 -3.79
CA GLY A 237 -10.90 -6.94 -4.25
C GLY A 237 -10.93 -8.31 -3.60
N ILE A 238 -10.47 -9.33 -4.34
CA ILE A 238 -10.25 -10.69 -3.84
C ILE A 238 -8.85 -11.13 -4.30
N GLU A 239 -8.11 -11.79 -3.42
CA GLU A 239 -6.84 -12.50 -3.70
C GLU A 239 -6.82 -13.81 -2.92
#